data_AF-G9ZFX5-F1
#
_entry.id   AF-G9ZFX5-F1
#
_cell.length_a   1.000
_cell.length_b   1.000
_cell.length_c   1.000
_cell.angle_alpha   90.00
_cell.angle_beta   90.00
_cell.angle_gamma   90.00
#
_symmetry.space_group_name_H-M   'P 1'
#
loop_
_entity.id
_entity.type
_entity.pdbx_description
1 polymer ?
#
loop_
_entity_poly.entity_id
_entity_poly.type
_entity_poly.pdbx_seq_one_letter_code
_entity_poly.pdbx_strand_id
1 'polypeptide(L)'
;MTPNLSPASCDLFDLPCYQFAQLKKYAPEAIPQIKTDYKAAWENWRAVINRVSEHLGEPFATPHIERWCNGWQVRAHFFAYYKYRDWQDTAAILSVLLNQRRLTVSLDWHCYKAGISTTTLAHYNHWLDVLDREHYAAYDLWHGDEDEYADYPTVAQTADIRLRNADDYYNIGKHIERDQLGREDSATWIAATIRDLQPLYEACHP
;
A
#
# COMPACT_ATOMS: atom_id res chain seq x y z
N MET A 1 14.63 14.23 14.84
CA MET A 1 14.88 13.61 13.52
C MET A 1 13.56 13.59 12.77
N THR A 2 13.57 13.87 11.47
CA THR A 2 12.37 13.77 10.63
C THR A 2 11.97 12.29 10.49
N PRO A 3 10.69 11.91 10.71
CA PRO A 3 10.23 10.53 10.56
C PRO A 3 10.53 9.98 9.17
N ASN A 4 11.18 8.82 9.08
CA ASN A 4 11.52 8.17 7.81
C ASN A 4 11.55 6.64 7.96
N LEU A 5 11.43 5.91 6.85
CA LEU A 5 11.57 4.46 6.83
C LEU A 5 13.03 4.07 6.54
N SER A 6 13.40 2.87 6.97
CA SER A 6 14.74 2.29 6.83
C SER A 6 14.63 0.77 6.69
N PRO A 7 15.72 0.04 6.40
CA PRO A 7 15.67 -1.43 6.35
C PRO A 7 15.14 -2.05 7.65
N ALA A 8 15.44 -1.43 8.80
CA ALA A 8 14.93 -1.87 10.11
C ALA A 8 13.40 -1.77 10.24
N SER A 9 12.76 -0.91 9.43
CA SER A 9 11.29 -0.83 9.37
C SER A 9 10.68 -2.10 8.76
N CYS A 10 11.40 -2.79 7.86
CA CYS A 10 11.01 -4.08 7.30
C CYS A 10 11.34 -5.24 8.25
N ASP A 11 12.47 -5.17 8.96
CA ASP A 11 12.92 -6.23 9.89
C ASP A 11 11.91 -6.49 11.02
N LEU A 12 11.06 -5.51 11.36
CA LEU A 12 9.95 -5.66 12.29
C LEU A 12 9.02 -6.84 11.95
N PHE A 13 8.85 -7.10 10.66
CA PHE A 13 7.95 -8.12 10.16
C PHE A 13 8.60 -9.51 10.10
N ASP A 14 9.88 -9.65 10.42
CA ASP A 14 10.56 -10.95 10.48
C ASP A 14 10.26 -11.69 11.80
N LEU A 15 9.00 -12.08 11.98
CA LEU A 15 8.53 -12.83 13.14
C LEU A 15 8.14 -14.27 12.75
N PRO A 16 8.43 -15.27 13.61
CA PRO A 16 8.03 -16.66 13.34
C PRO A 16 6.51 -16.86 13.39
N CYS A 17 5.78 -16.00 14.09
CA CYS A 17 4.33 -15.94 14.09
C CYS A 17 3.83 -14.57 14.59
N TYR A 18 2.65 -14.16 14.12
CA TYR A 18 2.05 -12.87 14.49
C TYR A 18 0.90 -12.99 15.50
N GLN A 19 0.36 -14.19 15.69
CA GLN A 19 -0.76 -14.46 16.59
C GLN A 19 -0.28 -14.51 18.05
N PHE A 20 -0.91 -13.74 18.93
CA PHE A 20 -0.57 -13.73 20.36
C PHE A 20 -0.78 -15.09 21.01
N ALA A 21 -1.72 -15.92 20.53
CA ALA A 21 -1.90 -17.27 21.05
C ALA A 21 -0.66 -18.17 20.81
N GLN A 22 -0.05 -18.07 19.63
CA GLN A 22 1.17 -18.79 19.29
C GLN A 22 2.38 -18.22 20.03
N LEU A 23 2.51 -16.88 20.06
CA LEU A 23 3.58 -16.22 20.83
C LEU A 23 3.52 -16.60 22.31
N LYS A 24 2.33 -16.67 22.93
CA LYS A 24 2.18 -17.11 24.33
C LYS A 24 2.62 -18.55 24.55
N LYS A 25 2.49 -19.41 23.54
CA LYS A 25 2.85 -20.82 23.62
C LYS A 25 4.35 -21.05 23.44
N TYR A 26 5.00 -20.28 22.56
CA TYR A 26 6.36 -20.57 22.11
C TYR A 26 7.40 -19.53 22.56
N ALA A 27 7.01 -18.28 22.83
CA ALA A 27 7.89 -17.19 23.26
C ALA A 27 7.13 -16.12 24.10
N PRO A 28 6.49 -16.49 25.22
CA PRO A 28 5.67 -15.56 26.01
C PRO A 28 6.43 -14.35 26.55
N GLU A 29 7.70 -14.52 26.88
CA GLU A 29 8.61 -13.48 27.39
C GLU A 29 8.97 -12.43 26.33
N ALA A 30 8.88 -12.76 25.03
CA ALA A 30 9.16 -11.83 23.94
C ALA A 30 7.99 -10.87 23.67
N ILE A 31 6.76 -11.21 24.09
CA ILE A 31 5.54 -10.45 23.77
C ILE A 31 5.61 -8.97 24.19
N PRO A 32 6.07 -8.60 25.41
CA PRO A 32 6.17 -7.20 25.80
C PRO A 32 7.10 -6.39 24.88
N GLN A 33 8.23 -6.98 24.48
CA GLN A 33 9.19 -6.32 23.59
C GLN A 33 8.62 -6.18 22.18
N ILE A 34 8.05 -7.27 21.62
CA ILE A 34 7.37 -7.24 20.31
C ILE A 34 6.31 -6.12 20.26
N LYS A 35 5.48 -5.98 21.30
CA LYS A 35 4.48 -4.91 21.36
C LYS A 35 5.10 -3.52 21.42
N THR A 36 6.21 -3.37 22.12
CA THR A 36 6.94 -2.10 22.22
C THR A 36 7.51 -1.71 20.87
N ASP A 37 8.17 -2.66 20.19
CA ASP A 37 8.81 -2.45 18.89
C ASP A 37 7.77 -2.12 17.81
N TYR A 38 6.68 -2.90 17.75
CA TYR A 38 5.58 -2.64 16.81
C TYR A 38 4.93 -1.27 17.04
N LYS A 39 4.71 -0.88 18.30
CA LYS A 39 4.13 0.42 18.61
C LYS A 39 5.05 1.55 18.16
N ALA A 40 6.34 1.47 18.47
CA ALA A 40 7.33 2.49 18.08
C ALA A 40 7.44 2.60 16.54
N ALA A 41 7.54 1.45 15.85
CA ALA A 41 7.59 1.42 14.40
C ALA A 41 6.31 1.96 13.76
N TRP A 42 5.15 1.64 14.33
CA TRP A 42 3.86 2.16 13.86
C TRP A 42 3.68 3.66 14.09
N GLU A 43 4.20 4.21 15.19
CA GLU A 43 4.20 5.65 15.43
C GLU A 43 5.06 6.37 14.38
N ASN A 44 6.20 5.81 13.99
CA ASN A 44 7.01 6.31 12.89
C ASN A 44 6.29 6.18 11.53
N TRP A 45 5.70 5.03 11.23
CA TRP A 45 4.86 4.81 10.04
C TRP A 45 3.74 5.85 9.94
N ARG A 46 2.97 6.01 11.01
CA ARG A 46 1.88 7.00 11.10
C ARG A 46 2.40 8.41 10.85
N ALA A 47 3.55 8.77 11.39
CA ALA A 47 4.15 10.09 11.18
C ALA A 47 4.58 10.30 9.72
N VAL A 48 5.16 9.28 9.06
CA VAL A 48 5.48 9.31 7.61
C VAL A 48 4.20 9.49 6.78
N ILE A 49 3.17 8.70 7.03
CA ILE A 49 1.89 8.77 6.29
C ILE A 49 1.16 10.11 6.49
N ASN A 50 1.25 10.70 7.68
CA ASN A 50 0.72 12.06 7.91
C ASN A 50 1.51 13.12 7.14
N ARG A 51 2.85 13.01 7.09
CA ARG A 51 3.69 13.92 6.27
C ARG A 51 3.35 13.81 4.78
N VAL A 52 3.09 12.61 4.27
CA VAL A 52 2.59 12.43 2.90
C VAL A 52 1.28 13.18 2.71
N SER A 53 0.34 13.09 3.66
CA SER A 53 -0.93 13.83 3.60
C SER A 53 -0.71 15.36 3.53
N GLU A 54 0.27 15.88 4.27
CA GLU A 54 0.65 17.30 4.20
C GLU A 54 1.23 17.68 2.83
N HIS A 55 2.03 16.79 2.23
CA HIS A 55 2.56 16.99 0.87
C HIS A 55 1.45 16.93 -0.19
N LEU A 56 0.48 16.03 -0.05
CA LEU A 56 -0.61 15.87 -1.02
C LEU A 56 -1.59 17.05 -1.00
N GLY A 57 -2.04 17.48 0.18
CA GLY A 57 -3.01 18.56 0.33
C GLY A 57 -4.38 18.25 -0.29
N GLU A 58 -5.20 19.28 -0.51
CA GLU A 58 -6.47 19.10 -1.23
C GLU A 58 -6.22 18.67 -2.69
N PRO A 59 -7.05 17.78 -3.26
CA PRO A 59 -8.38 17.34 -2.77
C PRO A 59 -8.36 16.05 -1.93
N PHE A 60 -7.20 15.61 -1.44
CA PHE A 60 -7.11 14.38 -0.64
C PHE A 60 -7.77 14.54 0.73
N ALA A 61 -8.51 13.51 1.13
CA ALA A 61 -9.02 13.36 2.48
C ALA A 61 -7.90 12.96 3.45
N THR A 62 -8.21 12.99 4.75
CA THR A 62 -7.36 12.37 5.78
C THR A 62 -7.10 10.91 5.44
N PRO A 63 -5.85 10.43 5.49
CA PRO A 63 -5.53 9.06 5.13
C PRO A 63 -6.15 8.07 6.10
N HIS A 64 -6.48 6.90 5.59
CA HIS A 64 -6.67 5.73 6.43
C HIS A 64 -5.31 5.17 6.84
N ILE A 65 -5.15 4.82 8.12
CA ILE A 65 -3.94 4.21 8.66
C ILE A 65 -4.35 3.00 9.49
N GLU A 66 -3.97 1.80 9.05
CA GLU A 66 -4.31 0.58 9.77
C GLU A 66 -3.54 0.52 11.09
N ARG A 67 -4.17 -0.02 12.14
CA ARG A 67 -3.51 -0.26 13.43
C ARG A 67 -2.54 -1.45 13.35
N TRP A 68 -1.37 -1.31 13.97
CA TRP A 68 -0.31 -2.32 14.06
C TRP A 68 -0.67 -3.63 14.75
N CYS A 69 -1.76 -3.66 15.52
CA CYS A 69 -2.31 -4.88 16.09
C CYS A 69 -3.83 -4.84 16.09
N ASN A 70 -4.41 -6.03 16.21
CA ASN A 70 -5.76 -6.21 16.72
C ASN A 70 -5.68 -6.96 18.07
N GLY A 71 -6.83 -7.30 18.67
CA GLY A 71 -6.85 -7.98 19.97
C GLY A 71 -6.15 -9.35 20.00
N TRP A 72 -5.82 -9.92 18.85
CA TRP A 72 -5.39 -11.30 18.69
C TRP A 72 -4.02 -11.46 18.01
N GLN A 73 -3.58 -10.50 17.22
CA GLN A 73 -2.30 -10.53 16.51
C GLN A 73 -1.68 -9.14 16.30
N VAL A 74 -0.37 -9.11 16.10
CA VAL A 74 0.31 -8.02 15.39
C VAL A 74 0.15 -8.19 13.87
N ARG A 75 0.44 -7.16 13.07
CA ARG A 75 0.32 -7.22 11.60
C ARG A 75 1.61 -7.75 10.95
N ALA A 76 1.48 -8.43 9.82
CA ALA A 76 2.62 -8.84 8.99
C ALA A 76 3.12 -7.73 8.04
N HIS A 77 2.33 -6.66 7.89
CA HIS A 77 2.67 -5.46 7.15
C HIS A 77 1.99 -4.24 7.79
N PHE A 78 2.43 -3.05 7.44
CA PHE A 78 1.67 -1.82 7.70
C PHE A 78 0.99 -1.35 6.42
N PHE A 79 -0.25 -0.88 6.56
CA PHE A 79 -1.09 -0.46 5.46
C PHE A 79 -1.71 0.91 5.74
N ALA A 80 -1.74 1.74 4.71
CA ALA A 80 -2.43 3.01 4.68
C ALA A 80 -2.99 3.23 3.28
N TYR A 81 -3.96 4.12 3.15
CA TYR A 81 -4.41 4.55 1.82
C TYR A 81 -4.90 5.98 1.82
N TYR A 82 -4.86 6.57 0.62
CA TYR A 82 -5.36 7.89 0.31
C TYR A 82 -6.52 7.80 -0.67
N LYS A 83 -7.45 8.75 -0.52
CA LYS A 83 -8.56 8.99 -1.44
C LYS A 83 -8.85 10.48 -1.49
N TYR A 84 -9.54 10.91 -2.53
CA TYR A 84 -10.16 12.22 -2.54
C TYR A 84 -11.33 12.30 -1.58
N ARG A 85 -11.59 13.51 -1.09
CA ARG A 85 -12.71 13.84 -0.20
C ARG A 85 -14.05 13.35 -0.74
N ASP A 86 -14.29 13.55 -2.04
CA ASP A 86 -15.56 13.22 -2.70
C ASP A 86 -15.69 11.73 -3.03
N TRP A 87 -14.59 10.97 -3.00
CA TRP A 87 -14.55 9.56 -3.40
C TRP A 87 -14.29 8.59 -2.24
N GLN A 88 -14.53 9.02 -0.99
CA GLN A 88 -14.25 8.20 0.20
C GLN A 88 -15.01 6.86 0.23
N ASP A 89 -16.21 6.81 -0.36
CA ASP A 89 -17.09 5.64 -0.40
C ASP A 89 -16.84 4.73 -1.63
N THR A 90 -15.86 5.05 -2.48
CA THR A 90 -15.45 4.22 -3.62
C THR A 90 -14.51 3.10 -3.16
N ALA A 91 -14.22 2.09 -3.97
CA ALA A 91 -13.24 1.04 -3.61
C ALA A 91 -11.87 1.26 -4.24
N ALA A 92 -11.75 2.17 -5.22
CA ALA A 92 -10.47 2.64 -5.72
C ALA A 92 -9.69 3.35 -4.60
N ILE A 93 -8.43 2.97 -4.40
CA ILE A 93 -7.53 3.57 -3.42
C ILE A 93 -6.14 3.78 -4.01
N LEU A 94 -5.44 4.76 -3.46
CA LEU A 94 -3.99 4.88 -3.57
C LEU A 94 -3.39 4.28 -2.30
N SER A 95 -3.02 3.00 -2.36
CA SER A 95 -2.52 2.23 -1.22
C SER A 95 -1.03 2.45 -0.99
N VAL A 96 -0.63 2.38 0.27
CA VAL A 96 0.77 2.35 0.71
C VAL A 96 0.93 1.17 1.66
N LEU A 97 1.83 0.26 1.31
CA LEU A 97 2.06 -0.98 2.05
C LEU A 97 3.55 -1.13 2.35
N LEU A 98 3.88 -1.40 3.61
CA LEU A 98 5.24 -1.73 4.03
C LEU A 98 5.24 -3.13 4.64
N ASN A 99 5.97 -4.06 4.04
CA ASN A 99 6.14 -5.42 4.55
C ASN A 99 7.63 -5.74 4.78
N GLN A 100 7.94 -7.01 5.06
CA GLN A 100 9.30 -7.48 5.28
C GLN A 100 10.23 -7.27 4.07
N ARG A 101 9.67 -7.19 2.86
CA ARG A 101 10.43 -7.13 1.61
C ARG A 101 10.64 -5.68 1.14
N ARG A 102 9.60 -4.86 1.13
CA ARG A 102 9.60 -3.56 0.44
C ARG A 102 8.51 -2.61 0.92
N LEU A 103 8.67 -1.34 0.54
CA LEU A 103 7.60 -0.35 0.53
C LEU A 103 6.95 -0.34 -0.86
N THR A 104 5.62 -0.37 -0.92
CA THR A 104 4.82 -0.33 -2.15
C THR A 104 3.87 0.86 -2.11
N VAL A 105 3.74 1.56 -3.24
CA VAL A 105 2.69 2.55 -3.49
C VAL A 105 1.98 2.18 -4.78
N SER A 106 0.66 2.07 -4.74
CA SER A 106 -0.13 1.57 -5.89
C SER A 106 -1.52 2.16 -5.99
N LEU A 107 -2.04 2.19 -7.21
CA LEU A 107 -3.48 2.24 -7.48
C LEU A 107 -4.03 0.83 -7.32
N ASP A 108 -5.01 0.67 -6.44
CA ASP A 108 -5.49 -0.64 -5.99
C ASP A 108 -7.02 -0.64 -5.79
N TRP A 109 -7.63 -1.80 -5.97
CA TRP A 109 -9.06 -2.02 -5.70
C TRP A 109 -9.24 -2.66 -4.33
N HIS A 110 -9.80 -1.90 -3.39
CA HIS A 110 -10.04 -2.35 -2.02
C HIS A 110 -11.20 -3.35 -1.94
N CYS A 111 -10.93 -4.62 -2.23
CA CYS A 111 -11.93 -5.68 -2.31
C CYS A 111 -12.80 -5.82 -1.05
N TYR A 112 -12.26 -5.58 0.15
CA TYR A 112 -13.01 -5.60 1.41
C TYR A 112 -14.10 -4.52 1.50
N LYS A 113 -14.01 -3.46 0.71
CA LYS A 113 -15.00 -2.38 0.62
C LYS A 113 -15.84 -2.44 -0.66
N ALA A 114 -15.52 -3.34 -1.60
CA ALA A 114 -16.21 -3.45 -2.88
C ALA A 114 -17.73 -3.66 -2.73
N GLY A 115 -18.16 -4.47 -1.76
CA GLY A 115 -19.58 -4.76 -1.53
C GLY A 115 -20.44 -3.57 -1.05
N ILE A 116 -19.81 -2.47 -0.61
CA ILE A 116 -20.49 -1.23 -0.21
C ILE A 116 -20.03 -0.02 -1.02
N SER A 117 -19.30 -0.27 -2.12
CA SER A 117 -18.72 0.80 -2.92
C SER A 117 -19.78 1.53 -3.75
N THR A 118 -19.66 2.85 -3.87
CA THR A 118 -20.47 3.64 -4.81
C THR A 118 -20.01 3.52 -6.27
N THR A 119 -18.82 2.96 -6.51
CA THR A 119 -18.25 2.68 -7.83
C THR A 119 -18.23 1.17 -8.08
N THR A 120 -18.32 0.77 -9.35
CA THR A 120 -18.20 -0.64 -9.74
C THR A 120 -16.76 -1.01 -10.06
N LEU A 121 -16.45 -2.30 -10.12
CA LEU A 121 -15.15 -2.77 -10.61
C LEU A 121 -14.90 -2.36 -12.07
N ALA A 122 -15.96 -2.27 -12.88
CA ALA A 122 -15.87 -1.77 -14.25
C ALA A 122 -15.43 -0.30 -14.28
N HIS A 123 -15.95 0.56 -13.38
CA HIS A 123 -15.46 1.94 -13.25
C HIS A 123 -13.99 1.97 -12.86
N TYR A 124 -13.57 1.14 -11.89
CA TYR A 124 -12.16 1.05 -11.52
C TYR A 124 -11.30 0.70 -12.73
N ASN A 125 -11.67 -0.32 -13.50
CA ASN A 125 -10.88 -0.77 -14.65
C ASN A 125 -10.76 0.27 -15.78
N HIS A 126 -11.49 1.40 -15.78
CA HIS A 126 -11.33 2.47 -16.76
C HIS A 126 -9.96 3.13 -16.75
N TRP A 127 -9.20 3.02 -15.66
CA TRP A 127 -7.82 3.53 -15.65
C TRP A 127 -6.95 2.87 -16.73
N LEU A 128 -7.27 1.62 -17.13
CA LEU A 128 -6.58 0.92 -18.22
C LEU A 128 -6.75 1.62 -19.57
N ASP A 129 -7.88 2.29 -19.80
CA ASP A 129 -8.19 2.98 -21.05
C ASP A 129 -7.34 4.25 -21.24
N VAL A 130 -6.85 4.83 -20.13
CA VAL A 130 -6.02 6.05 -20.11
C VAL A 130 -4.55 5.77 -19.79
N LEU A 131 -4.15 4.51 -19.69
CA LEU A 131 -2.78 4.12 -19.35
C LEU A 131 -1.79 4.53 -20.46
N ASP A 132 -0.96 5.53 -20.18
CA ASP A 132 0.21 5.87 -21.00
C ASP A 132 1.35 4.86 -20.76
N ARG A 133 1.46 3.89 -21.66
CA ARG A 133 2.45 2.80 -21.55
C ARG A 133 3.90 3.28 -21.64
N GLU A 134 4.17 4.43 -22.24
CA GLU A 134 5.52 4.99 -22.30
C GLU A 134 5.89 5.66 -20.98
N HIS A 135 4.98 6.49 -20.44
CA HIS A 135 5.18 7.15 -19.16
C HIS A 135 5.30 6.15 -18.00
N TYR A 136 4.41 5.17 -17.95
CA TYR A 136 4.36 4.16 -16.89
C TYR A 136 5.21 2.92 -17.19
N ALA A 137 6.09 2.94 -18.20
CA ALA A 137 6.87 1.78 -18.65
C ALA A 137 7.63 1.02 -17.54
N ALA A 138 8.11 1.76 -16.53
CA ALA A 138 8.86 1.25 -15.39
C ALA A 138 8.02 0.98 -14.14
N TYR A 139 6.69 1.15 -14.21
CA TYR A 139 5.78 0.76 -13.14
C TYR A 139 5.53 -0.74 -13.21
N ASP A 140 5.39 -1.34 -12.05
CA ASP A 140 4.99 -2.73 -11.88
C ASP A 140 3.48 -2.84 -12.08
N LEU A 141 3.06 -3.94 -12.71
CA LEU A 141 1.67 -4.22 -13.04
C LEU A 141 1.37 -5.68 -12.67
N TRP A 142 0.36 -5.89 -11.83
CA TRP A 142 0.00 -7.22 -11.34
C TRP A 142 -1.50 -7.37 -11.18
N HIS A 143 -2.00 -8.59 -11.21
CA HIS A 143 -3.41 -8.84 -10.94
C HIS A 143 -3.73 -8.78 -9.44
N GLY A 144 -4.98 -8.45 -9.11
CA GLY A 144 -5.44 -8.34 -7.72
C GLY A 144 -5.37 -9.62 -6.88
N ASP A 145 -5.19 -10.79 -7.50
CA ASP A 145 -5.04 -12.09 -6.84
C ASP A 145 -3.57 -12.52 -6.68
N GLU A 146 -2.61 -11.71 -7.12
CA GLU A 146 -1.19 -12.00 -6.95
C GLU A 146 -0.70 -11.77 -5.49
N ASP A 147 0.32 -12.54 -5.10
CA ASP A 147 0.90 -12.50 -3.76
C ASP A 147 1.68 -11.19 -3.54
N GLU A 148 1.47 -10.52 -2.40
CA GLU A 148 2.12 -9.24 -2.08
C GLU A 148 3.67 -9.27 -2.09
N TYR A 149 4.26 -10.46 -1.93
CA TYR A 149 5.70 -10.72 -1.94
C TYR A 149 6.25 -11.15 -3.32
N ALA A 150 5.40 -11.28 -4.35
CA ALA A 150 5.82 -11.71 -5.68
C ALA A 150 6.65 -10.64 -6.43
N ASP A 151 7.44 -11.10 -7.41
CA ASP A 151 8.06 -10.25 -8.41
C ASP A 151 7.06 -9.98 -9.53
N TYR A 152 6.75 -8.71 -9.76
CA TYR A 152 5.78 -8.30 -10.78
C TYR A 152 6.50 -7.90 -12.06
N PRO A 153 5.89 -8.14 -13.23
CA PRO A 153 6.39 -7.57 -14.48
C PRO A 153 6.09 -6.07 -14.55
N THR A 154 6.94 -5.32 -15.24
CA THR A 154 6.65 -3.92 -15.53
C THR A 154 5.65 -3.76 -16.68
N VAL A 155 5.02 -2.59 -16.81
CA VAL A 155 4.14 -2.23 -17.93
C VAL A 155 4.83 -2.43 -19.30
N ALA A 156 6.15 -2.15 -19.38
CA ALA A 156 6.93 -2.38 -20.59
C ALA A 156 7.15 -3.86 -20.91
N GLN A 157 7.20 -4.71 -19.89
CA GLN A 157 7.37 -6.16 -20.04
C GLN A 157 6.03 -6.87 -20.34
N THR A 158 4.91 -6.29 -19.92
CA THR A 158 3.58 -6.86 -20.12
C THR A 158 3.04 -6.53 -21.51
N ALA A 159 3.24 -7.42 -22.49
CA ALA A 159 2.85 -7.16 -23.88
C ALA A 159 1.36 -6.87 -24.07
N ASP A 160 0.48 -7.66 -23.43
CA ASP A 160 -0.97 -7.60 -23.58
C ASP A 160 -1.62 -7.45 -22.19
N ILE A 161 -2.20 -6.28 -21.91
CA ILE A 161 -2.89 -5.98 -20.66
C ILE A 161 -4.38 -6.23 -20.91
N ARG A 162 -4.89 -7.36 -20.43
CA ARG A 162 -6.29 -7.75 -20.62
C ARG A 162 -6.86 -8.38 -19.35
N LEU A 163 -8.07 -7.97 -19.03
CA LEU A 163 -8.84 -8.60 -17.97
C LEU A 163 -9.22 -10.02 -18.36
N ARG A 164 -9.05 -10.96 -17.43
CA ARG A 164 -9.38 -12.38 -17.59
C ARG A 164 -10.89 -12.62 -17.58
N ASN A 165 -11.63 -11.82 -16.80
CA ASN A 165 -13.09 -11.88 -16.67
C ASN A 165 -13.61 -10.58 -16.01
N ALA A 166 -14.91 -10.51 -15.71
CA ALA A 166 -15.56 -9.33 -15.14
C ALA A 166 -15.21 -9.01 -13.68
N ASP A 167 -14.69 -10.00 -12.94
CA ASP A 167 -14.23 -9.85 -11.55
C ASP A 167 -12.72 -9.61 -11.46
N ASP A 168 -12.03 -9.58 -12.60
CA ASP A 168 -10.60 -9.34 -12.69
C ASP A 168 -10.26 -7.85 -12.70
N TYR A 169 -9.08 -7.54 -12.18
CA TYR A 169 -8.52 -6.20 -12.18
C TYR A 169 -7.00 -6.25 -12.05
N TYR A 170 -6.36 -5.18 -12.52
CA TYR A 170 -4.95 -4.93 -12.33
C TYR A 170 -4.73 -3.88 -11.25
N ASN A 171 -3.62 -4.02 -10.55
CA ASN A 171 -3.00 -3.00 -9.73
C ASN A 171 -1.74 -2.51 -10.45
N ILE A 172 -1.43 -1.23 -10.28
CA ILE A 172 -0.22 -0.59 -10.85
C ILE A 172 0.47 0.22 -9.77
N GLY A 173 1.80 0.12 -9.70
CA GLY A 173 2.54 0.78 -8.64
C GLY A 173 4.06 0.76 -8.80
N LYS A 174 4.72 1.23 -7.75
CA LYS A 174 6.17 1.22 -7.60
C LYS A 174 6.56 0.70 -6.23
N HIS A 175 7.80 0.25 -6.15
CA HIS A 175 8.39 -0.26 -4.93
C HIS A 175 9.72 0.41 -4.56
N ILE A 176 10.01 0.47 -3.27
CA ILE A 176 11.37 0.62 -2.73
C ILE A 176 11.72 -0.69 -2.01
N GLU A 177 12.69 -1.43 -2.53
CA GLU A 177 13.19 -2.64 -1.89
C GLU A 177 13.85 -2.32 -0.53
N ARG A 178 13.80 -3.27 0.41
CA ARG A 178 14.26 -3.10 1.80
C ARG A 178 15.63 -2.42 1.92
N ASP A 179 16.61 -2.81 1.11
CA ASP A 179 18.00 -2.31 1.15
C ASP A 179 18.16 -0.89 0.56
N GLN A 180 17.11 -0.35 -0.06
CA GLN A 180 17.04 0.98 -0.61
C GLN A 180 16.31 1.97 0.29
N LEU A 181 15.55 1.49 1.29
CA LEU A 181 14.88 2.35 2.25
C LEU A 181 15.88 3.23 3.01
N GLY A 182 15.51 4.49 3.19
CA GLY A 182 16.34 5.50 3.87
C GLY A 182 17.36 6.20 2.97
N ARG A 183 17.50 5.81 1.69
CA ARG A 183 18.34 6.55 0.70
C ARG A 183 17.73 7.89 0.32
N GLU A 184 16.41 7.99 0.36
CA GLU A 184 15.65 9.21 0.18
C GLU A 184 14.58 9.37 1.28
N ASP A 185 13.89 10.52 1.30
CA ASP A 185 12.80 10.77 2.23
C ASP A 185 11.54 10.01 1.78
N SER A 186 11.10 9.04 2.59
CA SER A 186 9.98 8.15 2.24
C SER A 186 8.69 8.93 1.99
N ALA A 187 8.42 9.99 2.77
CA ALA A 187 7.21 10.78 2.59
C ALA A 187 7.20 11.52 1.25
N THR A 188 8.34 12.08 0.84
CA THR A 188 8.52 12.72 -0.46
C THR A 188 8.32 11.71 -1.60
N TRP A 189 8.96 10.54 -1.52
CA TRP A 189 8.84 9.50 -2.54
C TRP A 189 7.41 8.96 -2.68
N ILE A 190 6.73 8.69 -1.55
CA ILE A 190 5.34 8.23 -1.55
C ILE A 190 4.43 9.29 -2.18
N ALA A 191 4.55 10.55 -1.77
CA ALA A 191 3.71 11.63 -2.30
C ALA A 191 3.94 11.86 -3.80
N ALA A 192 5.20 11.78 -4.27
CA ALA A 192 5.52 11.88 -5.68
C ALA A 192 4.91 10.73 -6.48
N THR A 193 5.02 9.50 -5.98
CA THR A 193 4.44 8.30 -6.64
C THR A 193 2.92 8.37 -6.69
N ILE A 194 2.27 8.82 -5.60
CA ILE A 194 0.81 9.03 -5.57
C ILE A 194 0.38 10.07 -6.60
N ARG A 195 1.10 11.19 -6.72
CA ARG A 195 0.79 12.23 -7.72
C ARG A 195 0.95 11.70 -9.14
N ASP A 196 1.94 10.86 -9.38
CA ASP A 196 2.15 10.26 -10.70
C ASP A 196 1.04 9.26 -11.07
N LEU A 197 0.47 8.57 -10.08
CA LEU A 197 -0.68 7.67 -10.25
C LEU A 197 -2.04 8.39 -10.26
N GLN A 198 -2.06 9.68 -9.94
CA GLN A 198 -3.30 10.46 -9.79
C GLN A 198 -4.18 10.47 -11.06
N PRO A 199 -3.65 10.65 -12.29
CA PRO A 199 -4.47 10.61 -13.49
C PRO A 199 -5.19 9.27 -13.69
N LEU A 200 -4.52 8.15 -13.35
CA LEU A 200 -5.11 6.82 -13.38
C LEU A 200 -6.19 6.67 -12.31
N TYR A 201 -5.91 7.13 -11.08
CA TYR A 201 -6.88 7.12 -9.99
C TYR A 201 -8.13 7.94 -10.30
N GLU A 202 -7.99 9.10 -10.96
CA GLU A 202 -9.11 9.96 -11.36
C GLU A 202 -10.00 9.28 -12.40
N ALA A 203 -9.41 8.54 -13.35
CA ALA A 203 -10.15 7.78 -14.36
C ALA A 203 -10.99 6.62 -13.79
N CYS A 204 -10.73 6.20 -12.55
CA CYS A 204 -11.55 5.20 -11.86
C CYS A 204 -12.94 5.71 -11.44
N HIS A 205 -13.17 7.03 -11.48
CA HIS A 205 -14.39 7.67 -11.00
C HIS A 205 -15.23 8.26 -12.15
N PRO A 206 -16.57 8.21 -12.04
CA PRO A 206 -17.49 8.70 -13.08
C PRO A 206 -17.62 10.22 -13.15
#